data_AF-A0A4V2AHG5-F1
#
_entry.id   AF-A0A4V2AHG5-F1
#
_cell.length_a   1.000
_cell.length_b   1.000
_cell.length_c   1.000
_cell.angle_alpha   90.00
_cell.angle_beta   90.00
_cell.angle_gamma   90.00
#
_symmetry.space_group_name_H-M   'P 1'
#
loop_
_entity.id
_entity.type
_entity.pdbx_description
1 polymer ?
#
loop_
_entity_poly.entity_id
_entity_poly.type
_entity_poly.pdbx_seq_one_letter_code
_entity_poly.pdbx_strand_id
1 'polypeptide(L)'
;MPLFRSSTLALALLTLSLVPACGYGDTRRHGYYDDDSYDPSPPPAGTIEQATIDADQLLDAEPGEGAGAFVEYESGGTYHVTTSCNVSSGVDCLWDIVVTPLDGAPILTISPFDLEADDSLTFGEVNRLRLLAYTGDDFDGFDFQTEPGAGIEVDVFLDDGAANKFLFWVGDGAVHNGAPSNPVDLIPSAE
;
A
#
# COMPACT_ATOMS: atom_id res chain seq x y z
N MET A 1 30.68 2.42 47.62
CA MET A 1 31.35 1.17 48.06
C MET A 1 30.34 0.38 48.88
N PRO A 2 29.88 -0.78 48.38
CA PRO A 2 30.60 -2.03 48.64
C PRO A 2 30.87 -2.88 47.39
N LEU A 3 31.89 -3.72 47.53
CA LEU A 3 32.40 -4.73 46.60
C LEU A 3 31.74 -6.09 46.89
N PHE A 4 31.41 -6.87 45.85
CA PHE A 4 31.38 -8.35 45.86
C PHE A 4 31.68 -8.85 44.44
N ARG A 5 32.90 -9.34 44.16
CA ARG A 5 33.33 -10.77 44.05
C ARG A 5 32.45 -11.59 43.08
N SER A 6 32.93 -11.86 41.87
CA SER A 6 33.84 -12.96 41.47
C SER A 6 33.20 -14.35 41.54
N SER A 7 33.07 -15.00 40.37
CA SER A 7 33.85 -16.19 39.97
C SER A 7 33.05 -17.17 39.10
N THR A 8 33.71 -17.62 38.02
CA THR A 8 33.75 -19.01 37.47
C THR A 8 32.46 -19.64 36.93
N LEU A 9 32.45 -20.51 35.93
CA LEU A 9 33.37 -21.02 34.91
C LEU A 9 32.50 -22.03 34.12
N ALA A 10 32.76 -22.18 32.82
CA ALA A 10 32.51 -23.38 32.01
C ALA A 10 31.06 -23.90 31.83
N LEU A 11 30.65 -24.19 30.59
CA LEU A 11 30.86 -25.52 29.98
C LEU A 11 30.45 -25.51 28.50
N ALA A 12 31.29 -26.10 27.67
CA ALA A 12 31.06 -26.36 26.25
C ALA A 12 30.04 -27.49 26.06
N LEU A 13 29.25 -27.44 24.99
CA LEU A 13 28.66 -28.61 24.34
C LEU A 13 28.62 -28.37 22.83
N LEU A 14 29.58 -28.98 22.14
CA LEU A 14 29.51 -29.30 20.72
C LEU A 14 28.32 -30.22 20.48
N THR A 15 27.46 -29.89 19.52
CA THR A 15 26.61 -30.88 18.86
C THR A 15 26.83 -30.83 17.35
N LEU A 16 27.52 -31.88 16.91
CA LEU A 16 27.77 -32.27 15.53
C LEU A 16 26.45 -32.72 14.88
N SER A 17 26.07 -32.15 13.74
CA SER A 17 25.04 -32.73 12.86
C SER A 17 25.65 -32.97 11.48
N LEU A 18 26.07 -34.22 11.24
CA LEU A 18 26.35 -34.73 9.90
C LEU A 18 25.01 -34.97 9.19
N VAL A 19 24.85 -34.40 8.00
CA VAL A 19 23.84 -34.88 7.04
C VAL A 19 24.54 -35.16 5.71
N PRO A 20 24.71 -36.43 5.31
CA PRO A 20 24.99 -36.80 3.94
C PRO A 20 23.66 -36.98 3.22
N ALA A 21 23.41 -36.22 2.16
CA ALA A 21 22.26 -36.46 1.27
C ALA A 21 22.63 -36.12 -0.18
N CYS A 22 23.50 -36.94 -0.78
CA CYS A 22 23.55 -37.07 -2.23
C CYS A 22 22.59 -38.20 -2.63
N GLY A 23 21.40 -37.82 -3.09
CA GLY A 23 20.46 -38.70 -3.78
C GLY A 23 20.19 -38.14 -5.17
N TYR A 24 21.00 -38.53 -6.15
CA TYR A 24 20.72 -38.31 -7.56
C TYR A 24 19.61 -39.29 -7.97
N GLY A 25 18.39 -38.79 -8.14
CA GLY A 25 17.24 -39.55 -8.63
C GLY A 25 16.68 -38.90 -9.88
N ASP A 26 17.23 -39.28 -11.04
CA ASP A 26 16.60 -39.05 -12.35
C ASP A 26 15.35 -39.92 -12.44
N THR A 27 14.17 -39.29 -12.39
CA THR A 27 12.96 -39.88 -12.95
C THR A 27 12.28 -38.88 -13.87
N ARG A 28 12.57 -39.03 -15.16
CA ARG A 28 11.69 -38.61 -16.24
C ARG A 28 10.25 -39.02 -15.96
N ARG A 29 9.38 -38.06 -15.64
CA ARG A 29 7.94 -38.18 -15.87
C ARG A 29 7.45 -36.95 -16.62
N HIS A 30 7.30 -37.14 -17.93
CA HIS A 30 6.31 -36.46 -18.74
C HIS A 30 4.92 -36.73 -18.13
N GLY A 31 4.15 -35.68 -17.90
CA GLY A 31 2.77 -35.83 -17.48
C GLY A 31 2.08 -34.51 -17.22
N TYR A 32 1.44 -34.01 -18.29
CA TYR A 32 0.28 -33.12 -18.32
C TYR A 32 0.46 -31.68 -17.80
N TYR A 33 0.22 -30.76 -18.73
CA TYR A 33 -0.14 -29.37 -18.51
C TYR A 33 -1.24 -29.29 -17.44
N ASP A 34 -0.90 -28.83 -16.24
CA ASP A 34 -1.81 -27.93 -15.54
C ASP A 34 -1.45 -26.54 -16.07
N ASP A 35 -2.30 -26.11 -16.98
CA ASP A 35 -2.44 -24.73 -17.42
C ASP A 35 -2.86 -23.95 -16.16
N ASP A 36 -1.86 -23.55 -15.37
CA ASP A 36 -2.01 -22.46 -14.44
C ASP A 36 -2.50 -21.30 -15.29
N SER A 37 -3.81 -21.12 -15.34
CA SER A 37 -4.45 -19.96 -15.92
C SER A 37 -3.94 -18.79 -15.10
N TYR A 38 -2.80 -18.26 -15.54
CA TYR A 38 -2.42 -16.88 -15.34
C TYR A 38 -3.67 -16.13 -15.77
N ASP A 39 -4.49 -15.72 -14.79
CA ASP A 39 -5.43 -14.64 -14.99
C ASP A 39 -4.49 -13.46 -15.25
N PRO A 40 -4.25 -13.11 -16.52
CA PRO A 40 -3.36 -12.01 -16.78
C PRO A 40 -4.07 -10.82 -16.14
N SER A 41 -3.46 -10.22 -15.12
CA SER A 41 -3.90 -8.92 -14.61
C SER A 41 -4.32 -8.11 -15.83
N PRO A 42 -5.59 -7.69 -15.93
CA PRO A 42 -6.10 -7.10 -17.16
C PRO A 42 -5.08 -6.06 -17.61
N PRO A 43 -4.62 -6.10 -18.87
CA PRO A 43 -3.74 -5.04 -19.38
C PRO A 43 -4.42 -3.71 -19.03
N PRO A 44 -3.71 -2.64 -18.64
CA PRO A 44 -4.34 -1.37 -18.31
C PRO A 44 -5.18 -0.96 -19.52
N ALA A 45 -6.49 -1.20 -19.42
CA ALA A 45 -7.40 -1.21 -20.54
C ALA A 45 -8.28 0.01 -20.39
N GLY A 46 -7.95 1.02 -21.18
CA GLY A 46 -8.92 1.94 -21.76
C GLY A 46 -9.45 3.01 -20.81
N THR A 47 -8.99 4.24 -21.03
CA THR A 47 -9.54 5.47 -20.43
C THR A 47 -9.33 5.54 -18.92
N ILE A 48 -8.84 6.70 -18.46
CA ILE A 48 -8.87 7.02 -17.03
C ILE A 48 -10.31 7.39 -16.72
N GLU A 49 -10.96 6.58 -15.90
CA GLU A 49 -12.35 6.81 -15.50
C GLU A 49 -12.37 7.85 -14.38
N GLN A 50 -13.47 8.61 -14.33
CA GLN A 50 -13.70 9.62 -13.30
C GLN A 50 -14.73 9.12 -12.28
N ALA A 51 -14.49 9.43 -11.02
CA ALA A 51 -15.43 9.25 -9.93
C ALA A 51 -15.50 10.51 -9.06
N THR A 52 -16.62 10.70 -8.37
CA THR A 52 -16.78 11.78 -7.41
C THR A 52 -16.24 11.34 -6.04
N ILE A 53 -15.60 12.25 -5.33
CA ILE A 53 -15.25 12.12 -3.91
C ILE A 53 -15.99 13.18 -3.11
N ASP A 54 -16.69 12.78 -2.06
CA ASP A 54 -17.49 13.68 -1.23
C ASP A 54 -16.59 14.37 -0.20
N ALA A 55 -16.76 15.68 -0.04
CA ALA A 55 -16.02 16.45 0.94
C ALA A 55 -16.46 16.14 2.38
N ASP A 56 -15.49 16.16 3.30
CA ASP A 56 -15.66 15.99 4.74
C ASP A 56 -16.36 14.68 5.14
N GLN A 57 -16.26 13.65 4.28
CA GLN A 57 -16.69 12.30 4.59
C GLN A 57 -15.48 11.48 5.04
N LEU A 58 -15.68 10.74 6.13
CA LEU A 58 -14.66 9.86 6.70
C LEU A 58 -15.02 8.40 6.42
N LEU A 59 -14.00 7.61 6.14
CA LEU A 59 -14.03 6.17 6.08
C LEU A 59 -13.75 5.61 7.46
N ASP A 60 -14.60 4.68 7.89
CA ASP A 60 -14.38 3.92 9.12
C ASP A 60 -13.61 2.65 8.75
N ALA A 61 -12.29 2.69 8.95
CA ALA A 61 -11.38 1.57 8.72
C ALA A 61 -10.60 1.30 10.01
N GLU A 62 -10.41 0.01 10.31
CA GLU A 62 -9.55 -0.43 11.41
C GLU A 62 -8.21 -0.91 10.82
N PRO A 63 -7.06 -0.42 11.32
CA PRO A 63 -5.77 -0.88 10.83
C PRO A 63 -5.55 -2.36 11.14
N GLY A 64 -4.85 -3.08 10.27
CA GLY A 64 -4.66 -4.52 10.40
C GLY A 64 -5.88 -5.37 9.97
N GLU A 65 -7.04 -4.75 9.74
CA GLU A 65 -8.28 -5.44 9.36
C GLU A 65 -8.60 -5.31 7.86
N GLY A 66 -7.83 -6.04 7.04
CA GLY A 66 -8.05 -6.06 5.59
C GLY A 66 -7.06 -5.17 4.84
N ALA A 67 -6.81 -5.51 3.58
CA ALA A 67 -6.00 -4.67 2.70
C ALA A 67 -6.86 -3.56 2.11
N GLY A 68 -6.40 -2.31 2.20
CA GLY A 68 -7.07 -1.17 1.58
C GLY A 68 -6.17 0.04 1.46
N ALA A 69 -6.38 0.81 0.39
CA ALA A 69 -5.93 2.18 0.23
C ALA A 69 -7.16 3.09 0.34
N PHE A 70 -7.12 4.09 1.21
CA PHE A 70 -8.24 4.96 1.55
C PHE A 70 -7.91 6.38 1.12
N VAL A 71 -8.85 7.04 0.45
CA VAL A 71 -8.72 8.43 0.04
C VAL A 71 -9.91 9.22 0.56
N GLU A 72 -9.62 10.25 1.34
CA GLU A 72 -10.58 11.21 1.88
C GLU A 72 -10.22 12.62 1.41
N TYR A 73 -11.23 13.47 1.30
CA TYR A 73 -11.07 14.87 0.91
C TYR A 73 -11.71 15.80 1.94
N GLU A 74 -10.94 16.73 2.49
CA GLU A 74 -11.42 17.80 3.38
C GLU A 74 -11.70 19.07 2.56
N SER A 75 -12.84 19.71 2.85
CA SER A 75 -13.15 21.04 2.32
C SER A 75 -11.99 22.00 2.60
N GLY A 76 -11.48 22.65 1.55
CA GLY A 76 -10.25 23.44 1.63
C GLY A 76 -9.00 22.82 0.99
N GLY A 77 -9.14 21.68 0.30
CA GLY A 77 -8.12 21.18 -0.63
C GLY A 77 -7.16 20.15 -0.03
N THR A 78 -7.45 19.62 1.16
CA THR A 78 -6.61 18.58 1.80
C THR A 78 -7.11 17.21 1.38
N TYR A 79 -6.19 16.35 0.96
CA TYR A 79 -6.44 14.93 0.77
C TYR A 79 -5.69 14.13 1.83
N HIS A 80 -6.36 13.13 2.38
CA HIS A 80 -5.79 12.13 3.26
C HIS A 80 -5.69 10.81 2.48
N VAL A 81 -4.48 10.26 2.35
CA VAL A 81 -4.24 9.01 1.65
C VAL A 81 -3.56 8.05 2.61
N THR A 82 -4.25 6.99 2.98
CA THR A 82 -3.76 5.99 3.93
C THR A 82 -3.87 4.57 3.40
N THR A 83 -3.08 3.66 3.95
CA THR A 83 -3.07 2.24 3.60
C THR A 83 -3.20 1.39 4.84
N SER A 84 -3.86 0.24 4.71
CA SER A 84 -3.88 -0.82 5.73
C SER A 84 -3.60 -2.18 5.10
N CYS A 85 -3.23 -3.15 5.93
CA CYS A 85 -2.98 -4.53 5.52
C CYS A 85 -3.75 -5.54 6.37
N ASN A 86 -4.00 -6.73 5.81
CA ASN A 86 -4.51 -7.85 6.59
C ASN A 86 -3.36 -8.65 7.22
N VAL A 87 -3.05 -8.35 8.48
CA VAL A 87 -1.96 -9.02 9.22
C VAL A 87 -2.26 -10.45 9.65
N SER A 88 -3.50 -10.94 9.49
CA SER A 88 -3.81 -12.36 9.75
C SER A 88 -3.08 -13.32 8.79
N SER A 89 -2.54 -12.79 7.69
CA SER A 89 -1.69 -13.51 6.74
C SER A 89 -0.23 -13.66 7.22
N GLY A 90 0.21 -12.85 8.19
CA GLY A 90 1.58 -12.83 8.72
C GLY A 90 2.61 -12.17 7.81
N VAL A 91 2.17 -11.39 6.81
CA VAL A 91 3.01 -10.67 5.86
C VAL A 91 2.45 -9.26 5.68
N ASP A 92 3.34 -8.27 5.61
CA ASP A 92 3.00 -6.87 5.36
C ASP A 92 2.64 -6.66 3.88
N CYS A 93 1.84 -5.62 3.61
CA CYS A 93 1.40 -5.28 2.26
C CYS A 93 2.36 -4.26 1.66
N LEU A 94 2.95 -4.57 0.50
CA LEU A 94 3.75 -3.59 -0.23
C LEU A 94 2.84 -2.70 -1.07
N TRP A 95 2.55 -1.51 -0.55
CA TRP A 95 1.79 -0.50 -1.27
C TRP A 95 2.70 0.41 -2.09
N ASP A 96 2.31 0.68 -3.33
CA ASP A 96 2.89 1.74 -4.16
C ASP A 96 1.74 2.61 -4.69
N ILE A 97 1.61 3.80 -4.12
CA ILE A 97 0.53 4.74 -4.41
C ILE A 97 1.11 5.98 -5.06
N VAL A 98 0.57 6.35 -6.20
CA VAL A 98 0.96 7.54 -6.93
C VAL A 98 -0.24 8.49 -7.02
N VAL A 99 -0.04 9.74 -6.60
CA VAL A 99 -1.08 10.77 -6.65
C VAL A 99 -0.59 11.99 -7.42
N THR A 100 -1.41 12.47 -8.35
CA THR A 100 -1.12 13.68 -9.15
C THR A 100 -2.35 14.59 -9.16
N PRO A 101 -2.28 15.84 -8.69
CA PRO A 101 -3.38 16.78 -8.87
C PRO A 101 -3.67 17.01 -10.35
N LEU A 102 -4.96 17.04 -10.69
CA LEU A 102 -5.45 17.25 -12.05
C LEU A 102 -5.27 18.71 -12.50
N ASP A 103 -5.36 18.92 -13.81
CA ASP A 103 -5.29 20.24 -14.46
C ASP A 103 -4.03 21.07 -14.13
N GLY A 104 -3.00 20.43 -13.57
CA GLY A 104 -1.77 21.08 -13.14
C GLY A 104 -1.89 21.88 -11.84
N ALA A 105 -2.93 21.63 -11.03
CA ALA A 105 -3.07 22.25 -9.71
C ALA A 105 -1.83 21.97 -8.84
N PRO A 106 -1.25 22.96 -8.15
CA PRO A 106 -0.02 22.76 -7.39
C PRO A 106 -0.24 21.93 -6.13
N ILE A 107 0.78 21.16 -5.74
CA ILE A 107 0.90 20.65 -4.36
C ILE A 107 1.46 21.77 -3.49
N LEU A 108 0.71 22.14 -2.45
CA LEU A 108 1.00 23.26 -1.55
C LEU A 108 1.75 22.81 -0.29
N THR A 109 1.31 21.71 0.31
CA THR A 109 1.90 21.11 1.52
C THR A 109 1.85 19.59 1.42
N ILE A 110 2.74 18.93 2.15
CA ILE A 110 2.84 17.47 2.25
C ILE A 110 3.17 17.16 3.72
N SER A 111 2.48 16.19 4.32
CA SER A 111 2.74 15.71 5.67
C SER A 111 2.72 14.17 5.67
N PRO A 112 3.85 13.48 5.92
CA PRO A 112 3.85 12.04 6.13
C PRO A 112 2.97 11.63 7.32
N PHE A 113 2.38 10.45 7.26
CA PHE A 113 1.57 9.85 8.32
C PHE A 113 2.06 8.43 8.60
N ASP A 114 2.42 8.19 9.87
CA ASP A 114 2.96 6.95 10.47
C ASP A 114 4.17 6.24 9.82
N LEU A 115 4.67 6.69 8.67
CA LEU A 115 5.72 6.01 7.91
C LEU A 115 6.94 5.51 8.72
N GLU A 116 7.28 4.23 8.53
CA GLU A 116 8.47 3.57 9.07
C GLU A 116 9.77 3.94 8.34
N ALA A 117 10.88 3.35 8.81
CA ALA A 117 12.22 3.58 8.26
C ALA A 117 12.43 2.99 6.86
N ASP A 118 11.66 1.98 6.48
CA ASP A 118 11.68 1.30 5.18
C ASP A 118 10.63 1.84 4.18
N ASP A 119 9.77 2.75 4.63
CA ASP A 119 8.85 3.48 3.77
C ASP A 119 9.50 4.69 3.11
N SER A 120 8.85 5.17 2.05
CA SER A 120 9.26 6.41 1.41
C SER A 120 8.07 7.19 0.84
N LEU A 121 8.05 8.48 1.14
CA LEU A 121 7.20 9.45 0.46
C LEU A 121 8.09 10.38 -0.37
N THR A 122 7.89 10.34 -1.69
CA THR A 122 8.69 11.13 -2.62
C THR A 122 7.83 12.17 -3.34
N PHE A 123 8.39 13.36 -3.49
CA PHE A 123 7.82 14.48 -4.24
C PHE A 123 8.90 15.06 -5.15
N GLY A 124 8.57 15.34 -6.42
CA GLY A 124 9.48 16.13 -7.26
C GLY A 124 9.47 15.82 -8.76
N GLU A 125 8.87 14.71 -9.18
CA GLU A 125 8.65 14.46 -10.60
C GLU A 125 7.29 15.05 -10.98
N VAL A 126 7.26 16.11 -11.79
CA VAL A 126 6.04 16.60 -12.48
C VAL A 126 4.81 16.78 -11.55
N ASN A 127 5.00 17.38 -10.37
CA ASN A 127 3.91 17.64 -9.41
C ASN A 127 3.16 16.36 -8.96
N ARG A 128 3.93 15.29 -8.73
CA ARG A 128 3.45 13.96 -8.35
C ARG A 128 4.00 13.56 -6.98
N LEU A 129 3.16 12.91 -6.18
CA LEU A 129 3.55 12.20 -4.97
C LEU A 129 3.60 10.70 -5.25
N ARG A 130 4.58 10.03 -4.67
CA ARG A 130 4.63 8.57 -4.63
C ARG A 130 4.96 8.10 -3.22
N LEU A 131 4.05 7.32 -2.66
CA LEU A 131 4.23 6.56 -1.44
C LEU A 131 4.64 5.13 -1.82
N LEU A 132 5.71 4.64 -1.23
CA LEU A 132 6.07 3.23 -1.18
C LEU A 132 6.09 2.85 0.29
N ALA A 133 5.19 1.96 0.73
CA ALA A 133 5.02 1.61 2.14
C ALA A 133 4.88 0.10 2.36
N TYR A 134 5.42 -0.41 3.46
CA TYR A 134 5.25 -1.79 3.94
C TYR A 134 4.28 -1.83 5.12
N THR A 135 2.99 -1.76 4.83
CA THR A 135 1.98 -1.60 5.88
C THR A 135 1.67 -2.90 6.61
N GLY A 136 1.69 -2.83 7.94
CA GLY A 136 1.42 -3.92 8.87
C GLY A 136 0.07 -3.80 9.59
N ASP A 137 0.10 -3.77 10.93
CA ASP A 137 -1.08 -3.72 11.81
C ASP A 137 -1.54 -2.30 12.18
N ASP A 138 -0.93 -1.30 11.55
CA ASP A 138 -1.20 0.13 11.64
C ASP A 138 -1.67 0.68 10.27
N PHE A 139 -1.58 2.01 10.12
CA PHE A 139 -1.85 2.73 8.89
C PHE A 139 -0.59 3.46 8.46
N ASP A 140 -0.23 3.35 7.19
CA ASP A 140 0.75 4.25 6.58
C ASP A 140 0.06 5.25 5.68
N GLY A 141 0.67 6.41 5.47
CA GLY A 141 0.10 7.34 4.54
C GLY A 141 0.74 8.69 4.47
N PHE A 142 -0.03 9.62 3.95
CA PHE A 142 0.31 11.03 3.91
C PHE A 142 -0.93 11.89 3.70
N ASP A 143 -0.81 13.12 4.18
CA ASP A 143 -1.68 14.21 3.80
C ASP A 143 -0.97 15.08 2.78
N PHE A 144 -1.72 15.64 1.84
CA PHE A 144 -1.24 16.76 1.04
C PHE A 144 -2.35 17.76 0.77
N GLN A 145 -1.96 19.01 0.58
CA GLN A 145 -2.88 20.07 0.21
C GLN A 145 -2.65 20.50 -1.23
N THR A 146 -3.73 20.70 -1.98
CA THR A 146 -3.75 21.35 -3.29
C THR A 146 -4.79 22.48 -3.30
N GLU A 147 -5.10 23.04 -4.46
CA GLU A 147 -6.15 24.05 -4.58
C GLU A 147 -7.51 23.47 -4.17
N PRO A 148 -8.35 24.18 -3.40
CA PRO A 148 -9.69 23.71 -3.06
C PRO A 148 -10.49 23.33 -4.31
N GLY A 149 -11.07 22.14 -4.31
CA GLY A 149 -11.84 21.59 -5.42
C GLY A 149 -11.01 21.00 -6.57
N ALA A 150 -9.68 21.04 -6.51
CA ALA A 150 -8.84 20.37 -7.50
C ALA A 150 -8.98 18.85 -7.34
N GLY A 151 -9.30 18.15 -8.43
CA GLY A 151 -9.31 16.68 -8.47
C GLY A 151 -7.91 16.09 -8.48
N ILE A 152 -7.82 14.78 -8.28
CA ILE A 152 -6.55 14.03 -8.24
C ILE A 152 -6.66 12.76 -9.09
N GLU A 153 -5.58 12.42 -9.80
CA GLU A 153 -5.36 11.11 -10.40
C GLU A 153 -4.68 10.22 -9.35
N VAL A 154 -5.23 9.03 -9.09
CA VAL A 154 -4.71 8.05 -8.12
C VAL A 154 -4.41 6.74 -8.82
N ASP A 155 -3.16 6.28 -8.74
CA ASP A 155 -2.72 4.95 -9.17
C ASP A 155 -2.35 4.14 -7.92
N VAL A 156 -2.91 2.93 -7.79
CA VAL A 156 -2.70 2.06 -6.63
C VAL A 156 -2.15 0.72 -7.08
N PHE A 157 -1.02 0.33 -6.50
CA PHE A 157 -0.45 -1.01 -6.62
C PHE A 157 -0.29 -1.66 -5.25
N LEU A 158 -0.47 -2.98 -5.22
CA LEU A 158 -0.24 -3.85 -4.09
C LEU A 158 0.61 -5.03 -4.57
N ASP A 159 1.76 -5.26 -3.95
CA ASP A 159 2.70 -6.32 -4.30
C ASP A 159 3.05 -6.32 -5.81
N ASP A 160 3.39 -5.16 -6.34
CA ASP A 160 3.71 -4.90 -7.76
C ASP A 160 2.55 -5.13 -8.76
N GLY A 161 1.33 -5.40 -8.27
CA GLY A 161 0.14 -5.60 -9.09
C GLY A 161 -0.85 -4.43 -9.00
N ALA A 162 -1.53 -4.11 -10.10
CA ALA A 162 -2.61 -3.12 -10.09
C ALA A 162 -3.69 -3.50 -9.06
N ALA A 163 -4.01 -2.54 -8.18
CA ALA A 163 -4.76 -2.77 -6.96
C ALA A 163 -5.97 -1.83 -6.82
N ASN A 164 -6.52 -1.35 -7.94
CA ASN A 164 -7.72 -0.50 -7.95
C ASN A 164 -8.90 -1.12 -7.18
N LYS A 165 -9.03 -2.46 -7.14
CA LYS A 165 -10.05 -3.16 -6.34
C LYS A 165 -9.93 -2.98 -4.82
N PHE A 166 -8.81 -2.44 -4.35
CA PHE A 166 -8.53 -2.15 -2.95
C PHE A 166 -8.53 -0.64 -2.67
N LEU A 167 -8.94 0.21 -3.62
CA LEU A 167 -9.14 1.64 -3.36
C LEU A 167 -10.53 1.89 -2.79
N PHE A 168 -10.59 2.71 -1.73
CA PHE A 168 -11.79 3.08 -1.02
C PHE A 168 -11.90 4.61 -0.89
N TRP A 169 -13.09 5.14 -1.11
CA TRP A 169 -13.43 6.55 -0.91
C TRP A 169 -14.95 6.67 -0.68
N VAL A 170 -15.40 7.82 -0.18
CA VAL A 170 -16.84 8.16 -0.16
C VAL A 170 -17.13 9.08 -1.33
N GLY A 171 -18.18 8.80 -2.09
CA GLY A 171 -18.58 9.59 -3.26
C GLY A 171 -20.03 9.35 -3.61
N ASP A 172 -20.74 10.38 -4.07
CA ASP A 172 -22.17 10.29 -4.40
C ASP A 172 -23.03 9.79 -3.20
N GLY A 173 -22.60 10.09 -1.97
CA GLY A 173 -23.25 9.71 -0.71
C GLY A 173 -23.06 8.23 -0.31
N ALA A 174 -22.13 7.51 -0.92
CA ALA A 174 -21.88 6.09 -0.63
C ALA A 174 -20.39 5.77 -0.54
N VAL A 175 -20.05 4.74 0.24
CA VAL A 175 -18.70 4.15 0.23
C VAL A 175 -18.52 3.36 -1.06
N HIS A 176 -17.47 3.71 -1.80
CA HIS A 176 -17.00 2.93 -2.95
C HIS A 176 -15.89 1.99 -2.52
N ASN A 177 -15.95 0.76 -3.03
CA ASN A 177 -14.93 -0.26 -2.87
C ASN A 177 -14.56 -0.74 -4.28
N GLY A 178 -13.35 -0.40 -4.69
CA GLY A 178 -12.83 -0.73 -6.01
C GLY A 178 -13.05 0.39 -7.02
N ALA A 179 -11.95 0.95 -7.51
CA ALA A 179 -11.97 1.94 -8.57
C ALA A 179 -12.28 1.33 -9.95
N PRO A 180 -13.02 2.05 -10.82
CA PRO A 180 -13.39 1.60 -12.16
C PRO A 180 -12.21 1.45 -13.13
N SER A 181 -11.09 2.11 -12.84
CA SER A 181 -9.83 2.03 -13.59
C SER A 181 -8.62 2.15 -12.65
N ASN A 182 -7.42 1.88 -13.16
CA ASN A 182 -6.14 2.22 -12.52
C ASN A 182 -5.23 2.89 -13.57
N PRO A 183 -4.92 4.19 -13.45
CA PRO A 183 -5.37 5.12 -12.40
C PRO A 183 -6.86 5.48 -12.50
N VAL A 184 -7.39 6.15 -11.47
CA VAL A 184 -8.72 6.78 -11.44
C VAL A 184 -8.60 8.27 -11.13
N ASP A 185 -9.45 9.08 -11.73
CA ASP A 185 -9.59 10.50 -11.41
C ASP A 185 -10.68 10.68 -10.33
N LEU A 186 -10.32 11.18 -9.16
CA LEU A 186 -11.24 11.55 -8.09
C LEU A 186 -11.50 13.06 -8.12
N ILE A 187 -12.76 13.42 -8.35
CA ILE A 187 -13.21 14.81 -8.47
C ILE A 187 -14.04 15.18 -7.24
N PRO A 188 -13.61 16.15 -6.42
CA PRO A 188 -14.42 16.63 -5.31
C PRO A 188 -15.83 17.02 -5.73
N SER A 189 -16.84 16.53 -5.00
CA SER A 189 -18.20 17.06 -5.09
C SER A 189 -18.18 18.53 -4.71
N ALA A 190 -18.82 19.41 -5.49
CA ALA A 190 -18.83 20.85 -5.23
C ALA A 190 -19.32 21.17 -3.79
N GLU A 191 -18.63 22.12 -3.14
CA GLU A 191 -18.98 22.67 -1.81
C GLU A 191 -20.39 23.30 -1.76
#